data_AF-A0A3R9WVT6-F1
#
_entry.id   AF-A0A3R9WVT6-F1
#
_cell.length_a   1.000
_cell.length_b   1.000
_cell.length_c   1.000
_cell.angle_alpha   90.00
_cell.angle_beta   90.00
_cell.angle_gamma   90.00
#
_symmetry.space_group_name_H-M   'P 1'
#
loop_
_entity.id
_entity.type
_entity.pdbx_description
1 polymer ?
#
loop_
_entity_poly.entity_id
_entity_poly.type
_entity_poly.pdbx_seq_one_letter_code
_entity_poly.pdbx_strand_id
1 'polypeptide(L)'
;MPASARQREVLLDALTARSGAAPLHVEQLHWRWYGPLDTRRFRDAWRAVSAQEPVLRAAFAEHAAGSAADGPCVVVHPEAAPDPVRHPYGSADWHSLLVGERLRPFDLHRPGPLRIALLDEQAGPTGPTRVILTFHHALLDGWSVRLLLRSFYRAYLAAGRTRGGERRPDVRDHLDWLARQDDTAPRAYWARAVPPPDSRTLPPATAATAAAARGDRPARTGHGRARIRLTPGEAVRLRAWAARHGAAESTALGAAWALLLHRGTGSGFRPAPVAFAVAASGRGITLRGASGLPAPLQGPLPLHVRVDPAAPVTRLLADLAGAALGASSYEWVSHGQIHAWSGRGGDSELTASLLAFDPPAGPPFHPGPPVAVEAELAEEGVQLGRPQAVDAYTALPISIRAHHDCEGGLVLTAVNDRTRVPDGEAEAALAQTALLLRELPADTDGITPAKEFLRLLAEAVGPATPTGPPATRATGLVELRPAAYPGAGTVLLIPPPGATADSYTAVADAHRGPQALATVAPPADAAACLRALRPALAAGEPLLLGGYSGAGQLAYEVARRIGAHGWRPPPVAVAASARGLARTLRTAAPQGPSG
;
A
#
# COMPACT_ATOMS: atom_id res chain seq x y z
N MET A 1 -1.13 -15.17 -29.03
CA MET A 1 0.20 -14.54 -29.13
C MET A 1 1.03 -14.98 -27.95
N PRO A 2 2.34 -15.24 -28.05
CA PRO A 2 3.14 -15.62 -26.89
C PRO A 2 3.04 -14.58 -25.76
N ALA A 3 2.91 -15.04 -24.52
CA ALA A 3 2.95 -14.14 -23.38
C ALA A 3 4.34 -13.52 -23.23
N SER A 4 4.43 -12.27 -22.78
CA SER A 4 5.72 -11.63 -22.52
C SER A 4 6.50 -12.38 -21.43
N ALA A 5 7.82 -12.21 -21.38
CA ALA A 5 8.63 -12.77 -20.29
C ALA A 5 8.12 -12.33 -18.91
N ARG A 6 7.71 -11.06 -18.79
CA ARG A 6 7.11 -10.53 -17.56
C ARG A 6 5.79 -11.20 -17.19
N GLN A 7 4.92 -11.44 -18.17
CA GLN A 7 3.66 -12.14 -17.91
C GLN A 7 3.90 -13.58 -17.46
N ARG A 8 4.88 -14.27 -18.05
CA ARG A 8 5.28 -15.63 -17.63
C ARG A 8 5.79 -15.67 -16.19
N GLU A 9 6.58 -14.69 -15.77
CA GLU A 9 7.01 -14.55 -14.36
C GLU A 9 5.82 -14.38 -13.41
N VAL A 10 4.89 -13.49 -13.73
CA VAL A 10 3.71 -13.25 -12.90
C VAL A 10 2.82 -14.50 -12.80
N LEU A 11 2.70 -15.27 -13.89
CA LEU A 11 2.01 -16.55 -13.89
C LEU A 11 2.74 -17.58 -13.02
N LEU A 12 4.07 -17.64 -13.10
CA LEU A 12 4.88 -18.55 -12.29
C LEU A 12 4.73 -18.22 -10.79
N ASP A 13 4.81 -16.95 -10.40
CA ASP A 13 4.59 -16.51 -9.02
C ASP A 13 3.22 -16.95 -8.49
N ALA A 14 2.17 -16.88 -9.33
CA ALA A 14 0.82 -17.31 -8.99
C ALA A 14 0.72 -18.84 -8.85
N LEU A 15 1.43 -19.60 -9.69
CA LEU A 15 1.47 -21.07 -9.65
C LEU A 15 2.27 -21.60 -8.46
N THR A 16 3.37 -20.95 -8.09
CA THR A 16 4.25 -21.36 -6.98
C THR A 16 3.84 -20.78 -5.63
N ALA A 17 2.79 -19.95 -5.59
CA ALA A 17 2.27 -19.41 -4.34
C ALA A 17 1.86 -20.56 -3.40
N ARG A 18 2.34 -20.51 -2.15
CA ARG A 18 2.00 -21.53 -1.14
C ARG A 18 0.48 -21.65 -1.01
N SER A 19 -0.02 -22.88 -0.87
CA SER A 19 -1.45 -23.11 -0.60
C SER A 19 -1.89 -22.34 0.65
N GLY A 20 -2.94 -21.53 0.53
CA GLY A 20 -3.44 -20.67 1.60
C GLY A 20 -2.70 -19.32 1.76
N ALA A 21 -1.70 -19.02 0.93
CA ALA A 21 -1.12 -17.69 0.87
C ALA A 21 -2.09 -16.68 0.24
N ALA A 22 -1.91 -15.40 0.58
CA ALA A 22 -2.69 -14.34 -0.01
C ALA A 22 -2.38 -14.20 -1.51
N PRO A 23 -3.37 -13.88 -2.36
CA PRO A 23 -3.17 -13.81 -3.80
C PRO A 23 -2.20 -12.69 -4.17
N LEU A 24 -1.03 -13.07 -4.69
CA LEU A 24 -0.05 -12.15 -5.25
C LEU A 24 -0.62 -11.47 -6.48
N HIS A 25 -0.03 -10.33 -6.88
CA HIS A 25 -0.35 -9.67 -8.15
C HIS A 25 -1.80 -9.17 -8.31
N VAL A 26 -2.58 -9.12 -7.21
CA VAL A 26 -3.91 -8.51 -7.18
C VAL A 26 -3.83 -7.14 -6.50
N GLU A 27 -4.13 -6.09 -7.25
CA GLU A 27 -4.21 -4.70 -6.75
C GLU A 27 -5.68 -4.22 -6.78
N GLN A 28 -6.01 -3.28 -5.90
CA GLN A 28 -7.32 -2.63 -5.90
C GLN A 28 -7.19 -1.12 -6.00
N LEU A 29 -8.16 -0.51 -6.68
CA LEU A 29 -8.36 0.93 -6.73
C LEU A 29 -9.78 1.22 -6.26
N HIS A 30 -9.96 2.14 -5.31
CA HIS A 30 -11.29 2.50 -4.85
C HIS A 30 -11.49 4.01 -4.70
N TRP A 31 -12.73 4.46 -4.85
CA TRP A 31 -13.13 5.85 -4.62
C TRP A 31 -14.61 5.91 -4.23
N ARG A 32 -15.09 7.12 -3.96
CA ARG A 32 -16.50 7.40 -3.70
C ARG A 32 -17.14 8.08 -4.90
N TRP A 33 -18.34 7.66 -5.25
CA TRP A 33 -19.23 8.30 -6.19
C TRP A 33 -20.33 8.99 -5.39
N TYR A 34 -20.43 10.30 -5.48
CA TYR A 34 -21.46 11.10 -4.82
C TYR A 34 -22.51 11.52 -5.83
N GLY A 35 -23.78 11.48 -5.45
CA GLY A 35 -24.89 11.77 -6.35
C GLY A 35 -25.47 10.50 -7.00
N PRO A 36 -26.39 10.65 -7.96
CA PRO A 36 -27.07 9.52 -8.57
C PRO A 36 -26.09 8.62 -9.34
N LEU A 37 -26.24 7.30 -9.16
CA LEU A 37 -25.47 6.29 -9.89
C LEU A 37 -26.41 5.39 -10.70
N ASP A 38 -26.56 5.70 -11.99
CA ASP A 38 -27.22 4.81 -12.94
C ASP A 38 -26.34 3.57 -13.19
N THR A 39 -26.72 2.45 -12.59
CA THR A 39 -25.99 1.18 -12.68
C THR A 39 -26.05 0.57 -14.08
N ARG A 40 -27.12 0.81 -14.84
CA ARG A 40 -27.24 0.33 -16.22
C ARG A 40 -26.25 1.09 -17.11
N ARG A 41 -26.25 2.42 -17.04
CA ARG A 41 -25.28 3.27 -17.76
C ARG A 41 -23.84 2.95 -17.35
N PHE A 42 -23.61 2.65 -16.08
CA PHE A 42 -22.30 2.22 -15.56
C PHE A 42 -21.84 0.92 -16.21
N ARG A 43 -22.72 -0.09 -16.28
CA ARG A 43 -22.45 -1.36 -16.96
C ARG A 43 -22.22 -1.18 -18.45
N ASP A 44 -23.06 -0.41 -19.12
CA ASP A 44 -22.97 -0.16 -20.56
C ASP A 44 -21.68 0.59 -20.92
N ALA A 45 -21.23 1.52 -20.08
CA ALA A 45 -19.95 2.19 -20.24
C ALA A 45 -18.76 1.21 -20.17
N TRP A 46 -18.74 0.27 -19.22
CA TRP A 46 -17.68 -0.75 -19.15
C TRP A 46 -17.71 -1.73 -20.31
N ARG A 47 -18.90 -2.08 -20.83
CA ARG A 47 -19.03 -2.88 -22.06
C ARG A 47 -18.41 -2.15 -23.25
N ALA A 48 -18.72 -0.87 -23.40
CA ALA A 48 -18.14 -0.01 -24.42
C ALA A 48 -16.60 0.07 -24.33
N VAL A 49 -16.07 0.31 -23.13
CA VAL A 49 -14.61 0.33 -22.90
C VAL A 49 -13.98 -1.02 -23.24
N SER A 50 -14.60 -2.13 -22.82
CA SER A 50 -14.06 -3.48 -23.07
C SER A 50 -14.09 -3.86 -24.56
N ALA A 51 -15.07 -3.36 -25.31
CA ALA A 51 -15.09 -3.51 -26.77
C ALA A 51 -13.88 -2.83 -27.42
N GLN A 52 -13.52 -1.63 -26.95
CA GLN A 52 -12.39 -0.85 -27.48
C GLN A 52 -11.02 -1.28 -26.97
N GLU A 53 -10.93 -1.88 -25.78
CA GLU A 53 -9.68 -2.16 -25.09
C GLU A 53 -9.47 -3.70 -24.97
N PRO A 54 -8.79 -4.33 -25.94
CA PRO A 54 -8.61 -5.78 -26.01
C PRO A 54 -8.07 -6.43 -24.73
N VAL A 55 -7.28 -5.70 -23.94
CA VAL A 55 -6.71 -6.20 -22.68
C VAL A 55 -7.79 -6.61 -21.67
N LEU A 56 -8.96 -5.96 -21.66
CA LEU A 56 -10.09 -6.33 -20.79
C LEU A 56 -10.77 -7.64 -21.22
N ARG A 57 -10.54 -8.06 -22.48
CA ARG A 57 -11.03 -9.31 -23.06
C ARG A 57 -9.92 -10.35 -23.20
N ALA A 58 -8.74 -10.08 -22.65
CA ALA A 58 -7.60 -10.97 -22.74
C ALA A 58 -7.64 -12.05 -21.64
N ALA A 59 -7.13 -13.23 -21.96
CA ALA A 59 -6.90 -14.36 -21.06
C ALA A 59 -5.63 -15.11 -21.48
N PHE A 60 -5.19 -16.05 -20.65
CA PHE A 60 -4.06 -16.93 -20.97
C PHE A 60 -4.54 -18.32 -21.39
N ALA A 61 -3.94 -18.88 -22.44
CA ALA A 61 -4.16 -20.24 -22.87
C ALA A 61 -2.83 -20.98 -23.05
N GLU A 62 -2.87 -22.30 -22.97
CA GLU A 62 -1.75 -23.15 -23.37
C GLU A 62 -1.62 -23.15 -24.89
N HIS A 63 -0.40 -23.34 -25.41
CA HIS A 63 -0.21 -23.50 -26.84
C HIS A 63 -0.81 -24.83 -27.31
N ALA A 64 -1.43 -24.85 -28.50
CA ALA A 64 -1.75 -26.10 -29.17
C ALA A 64 -0.47 -26.94 -29.37
N ALA A 65 -0.56 -28.24 -29.09
CA ALA A 65 0.55 -29.18 -29.29
C ALA A 65 1.12 -29.07 -30.72
N GLY A 66 2.44 -28.87 -30.83
CA GLY A 66 3.15 -28.81 -32.12
C GLY A 66 3.56 -27.39 -32.60
N SER A 67 3.31 -26.34 -31.82
CA SER A 67 3.88 -25.01 -32.08
C SER A 67 5.34 -24.90 -31.62
N ALA A 68 6.15 -24.14 -32.37
CA ALA A 68 7.55 -23.85 -32.03
C ALA A 68 7.75 -22.92 -30.81
N ALA A 69 6.67 -22.35 -30.26
CA ALA A 69 6.73 -21.51 -29.07
C ALA A 69 6.24 -22.29 -27.83
N ASP A 70 7.17 -22.78 -27.02
CA ASP A 70 6.90 -23.35 -25.70
C ASP A 70 6.42 -22.25 -24.73
N GLY A 71 5.26 -22.45 -24.08
CA GLY A 71 4.76 -21.61 -22.98
C GLY A 71 3.38 -20.98 -23.20
N PRO A 72 2.87 -20.22 -22.19
CA PRO A 72 1.53 -19.65 -22.22
C PRO A 72 1.41 -18.54 -23.28
N CYS A 73 0.20 -18.41 -23.83
CA CYS A 73 -0.13 -17.41 -24.82
C CYS A 73 -1.26 -16.50 -24.32
N VAL A 74 -1.26 -15.25 -24.75
CA VAL A 74 -2.37 -14.32 -24.58
C VAL A 74 -3.35 -14.49 -25.74
N VAL A 75 -4.61 -14.73 -25.40
CA VAL A 75 -5.76 -14.81 -26.31
C VAL A 75 -6.73 -13.68 -26.01
N VAL A 76 -7.31 -13.09 -27.05
CA VAL A 76 -8.30 -12.00 -26.92
C VAL A 76 -9.65 -12.53 -27.35
N HIS A 77 -10.61 -12.55 -26.43
CA HIS A 77 -11.96 -13.03 -26.69
C HIS A 77 -12.77 -11.99 -27.48
N PRO A 78 -13.69 -12.40 -28.39
CA PRO A 78 -14.52 -11.46 -29.14
C PRO A 78 -15.34 -10.54 -28.24
N GLU A 79 -15.92 -11.09 -27.17
CA GLU A 79 -16.74 -10.36 -26.21
C GLU A 79 -16.38 -10.78 -24.78
N ALA A 80 -16.13 -9.79 -23.94
CA ALA A 80 -16.10 -9.90 -22.49
C ALA A 80 -16.12 -8.48 -21.91
N ALA A 81 -16.74 -8.31 -20.75
CA ALA A 81 -16.72 -7.05 -20.02
C ALA A 81 -16.92 -7.34 -18.53
N PRO A 82 -16.37 -6.52 -17.63
CA PRO A 82 -16.68 -6.65 -16.21
C PRO A 82 -18.16 -6.38 -15.97
N ASP A 83 -18.80 -7.24 -15.17
CA ASP A 83 -20.16 -6.99 -14.68
C ASP A 83 -20.09 -6.44 -13.25
N PRO A 84 -20.52 -5.19 -13.00
CA PRO A 84 -20.50 -4.60 -11.66
C PRO A 84 -21.45 -5.33 -10.71
N VAL A 85 -20.92 -5.76 -9.56
CA VAL A 85 -21.70 -6.32 -8.46
C VAL A 85 -22.07 -5.20 -7.49
N ARG A 86 -23.36 -4.91 -7.33
CA ARG A 86 -23.85 -3.88 -6.41
C ARG A 86 -24.30 -4.49 -5.09
N HIS A 87 -23.75 -3.99 -4.00
CA HIS A 87 -24.07 -4.30 -2.62
C HIS A 87 -24.90 -3.17 -2.03
N PRO A 88 -26.21 -3.39 -1.77
CA PRO A 88 -27.07 -2.41 -1.12
C PRO A 88 -26.55 -2.02 0.26
N TYR A 89 -26.99 -0.86 0.76
CA TYR A 89 -26.64 -0.39 2.10
C TYR A 89 -26.96 -1.45 3.17
N GLY A 90 -25.97 -1.72 4.02
CA GLY A 90 -26.08 -2.72 5.09
C GLY A 90 -25.89 -4.19 4.65
N SER A 91 -25.76 -4.48 3.35
CA SER A 91 -25.57 -5.86 2.86
C SER A 91 -24.13 -6.37 3.01
N ALA A 92 -23.16 -5.47 3.14
CA ALA A 92 -21.76 -5.81 3.35
C ALA A 92 -21.07 -4.73 4.19
N ASP A 93 -20.12 -5.16 5.02
CA ASP A 93 -19.16 -4.27 5.66
C ASP A 93 -18.05 -3.88 4.67
N TRP A 94 -17.62 -2.61 4.69
CA TRP A 94 -16.61 -2.09 3.77
C TRP A 94 -15.28 -2.86 3.85
N HIS A 95 -14.78 -3.12 5.06
CA HIS A 95 -13.49 -3.76 5.23
C HIS A 95 -13.54 -5.21 4.74
N SER A 96 -14.61 -5.91 5.11
CA SER A 96 -14.88 -7.28 4.70
C SER A 96 -15.03 -7.40 3.18
N LEU A 97 -15.72 -6.46 2.53
CA LEU A 97 -15.85 -6.43 1.08
C LEU A 97 -14.50 -6.18 0.39
N LEU A 98 -13.72 -5.20 0.86
CA LEU A 98 -12.42 -4.88 0.29
C LEU A 98 -11.46 -6.09 0.36
N VAL A 99 -11.39 -6.74 1.53
CA VAL A 99 -10.56 -7.93 1.73
C VAL A 99 -11.12 -9.13 0.94
N GLY A 100 -12.43 -9.35 0.97
CA GLY A 100 -13.08 -10.46 0.26
C GLY A 100 -12.88 -10.39 -1.26
N GLU A 101 -13.09 -9.21 -1.85
CA GLU A 101 -12.85 -8.98 -3.27
C GLU A 101 -11.38 -9.16 -3.65
N ARG A 102 -10.44 -8.85 -2.75
CA ARG A 102 -9.01 -9.06 -2.99
C ARG A 102 -8.61 -10.53 -2.91
N LEU A 103 -9.14 -11.26 -1.92
CA LEU A 103 -8.82 -12.67 -1.68
C LEU A 103 -9.48 -13.61 -2.70
N ARG A 104 -10.56 -13.16 -3.35
CA ARG A 104 -11.22 -13.93 -4.40
C ARG A 104 -10.26 -14.18 -5.57
N PRO A 105 -9.96 -15.44 -5.95
CA PRO A 105 -8.97 -15.73 -6.98
C PRO A 105 -9.41 -15.22 -8.36
N PHE A 106 -8.44 -14.93 -9.23
CA PHE A 106 -8.66 -14.73 -10.66
C PHE A 106 -8.38 -16.03 -11.39
N ASP A 107 -9.32 -16.46 -12.24
CA ASP A 107 -9.06 -17.49 -13.23
C ASP A 107 -8.43 -16.81 -14.45
N LEU A 108 -7.10 -16.92 -14.57
CA LEU A 108 -6.34 -16.28 -15.65
C LEU A 108 -6.54 -16.95 -17.02
N HIS A 109 -7.25 -18.09 -17.06
CA HIS A 109 -7.63 -18.76 -18.31
C HIS A 109 -8.99 -18.32 -18.85
N ARG A 110 -9.67 -17.41 -18.14
CA ARG A 110 -10.92 -16.78 -18.58
C ARG A 110 -10.74 -15.26 -18.72
N PRO A 111 -11.44 -14.62 -19.67
CA PRO A 111 -11.36 -13.17 -19.81
C PRO A 111 -12.00 -12.50 -18.59
N GLY A 112 -11.46 -11.34 -18.21
CA GLY A 112 -11.92 -10.57 -17.06
C GLY A 112 -10.81 -10.27 -16.06
N PRO A 113 -9.73 -9.56 -16.47
CA PRO A 113 -8.65 -9.17 -15.55
C PRO A 113 -9.04 -8.06 -14.56
N LEU A 114 -10.30 -7.62 -14.58
CA LEU A 114 -10.86 -6.54 -13.79
C LEU A 114 -12.24 -6.97 -13.27
N ARG A 115 -12.47 -6.82 -11.96
CA ARG A 115 -13.75 -6.99 -11.30
C ARG A 115 -14.18 -5.69 -10.66
N ILE A 116 -15.48 -5.49 -10.54
CA ILE A 116 -16.06 -4.25 -10.04
C ILE A 116 -17.08 -4.56 -8.97
N ALA A 117 -16.90 -3.96 -7.79
CA ALA A 117 -17.90 -3.96 -6.72
C ALA A 117 -18.34 -2.53 -6.41
N LEU A 118 -19.64 -2.36 -6.19
CA LEU A 118 -20.28 -1.11 -5.80
C LEU A 118 -20.89 -1.32 -4.41
N LEU A 119 -20.63 -0.44 -3.45
CA LEU A 119 -21.22 -0.51 -2.10
C LEU A 119 -21.92 0.80 -1.77
N ASP A 120 -23.23 0.75 -1.59
CA ASP A 120 -24.01 1.91 -1.16
C ASP A 120 -23.71 2.21 0.32
N GLU A 121 -23.19 3.41 0.64
CA GLU A 121 -22.84 3.79 2.02
C GLU A 121 -24.04 4.33 2.81
N GLN A 122 -25.16 4.62 2.15
CA GLN A 122 -26.40 5.08 2.76
C GLN A 122 -27.61 4.50 2.03
N ALA A 123 -28.74 4.40 2.73
CA ALA A 123 -30.00 3.99 2.12
C ALA A 123 -30.52 5.09 1.17
N GLY A 124 -31.17 4.66 0.08
CA GLY A 124 -31.76 5.54 -0.93
C GLY A 124 -30.88 5.74 -2.17
N PRO A 125 -31.42 6.39 -3.22
CA PRO A 125 -30.80 6.42 -4.55
C PRO A 125 -29.69 7.47 -4.72
N THR A 126 -29.55 8.40 -3.77
CA THR A 126 -28.64 9.56 -3.85
C THR A 126 -27.48 9.51 -2.85
N GLY A 127 -27.41 8.46 -2.03
CA GLY A 127 -26.32 8.25 -1.08
C GLY A 127 -24.99 7.98 -1.79
N PRO A 128 -23.84 8.26 -1.14
CA PRO A 128 -22.55 7.96 -1.72
C PRO A 128 -22.39 6.46 -1.94
N THR A 129 -21.83 6.09 -3.09
CA THR A 129 -21.49 4.71 -3.44
C THR A 129 -19.97 4.56 -3.47
N ARG A 130 -19.42 3.60 -2.75
CA ARG A 130 -18.01 3.22 -2.95
C ARG A 130 -17.87 2.33 -4.16
N VAL A 131 -16.92 2.68 -5.03
CA VAL A 131 -16.55 1.86 -6.19
C VAL A 131 -15.22 1.19 -5.88
N ILE A 132 -15.14 -0.12 -6.08
CA ILE A 132 -13.93 -0.92 -5.95
C ILE A 132 -13.64 -1.55 -7.31
N LEU A 133 -12.47 -1.28 -7.85
CA LEU A 133 -11.87 -2.02 -8.96
C LEU A 133 -10.82 -2.96 -8.40
N THR A 134 -10.97 -4.26 -8.66
CA THR A 134 -9.97 -5.28 -8.32
C THR A 134 -9.41 -5.86 -9.60
N PHE A 135 -8.09 -5.90 -9.77
CA PHE A 135 -7.47 -6.31 -11.03
C PHE A 135 -6.17 -7.09 -10.83
N HIS A 136 -5.77 -7.83 -11.87
CA HIS A 136 -4.59 -8.71 -11.84
C HIS A 136 -3.42 -8.19 -12.71
N HIS A 137 -2.21 -8.13 -12.12
CA HIS A 137 -0.99 -7.60 -12.76
C HIS A 137 -0.47 -8.39 -13.96
N ALA A 138 -0.98 -9.61 -14.19
CA ALA A 138 -0.68 -10.36 -15.41
C ALA A 138 -1.21 -9.69 -16.68
N LEU A 139 -2.23 -8.83 -16.57
CA LEU A 139 -2.87 -8.16 -17.71
C LEU A 139 -3.03 -6.65 -17.51
N LEU A 140 -3.08 -6.15 -16.27
CA LEU A 140 -3.28 -4.72 -16.00
C LEU A 140 -2.34 -4.22 -14.91
N ASP A 141 -1.70 -3.07 -15.12
CA ASP A 141 -1.02 -2.33 -14.05
C ASP A 141 -1.90 -1.16 -13.54
N GLY A 142 -1.51 -0.55 -12.41
CA GLY A 142 -2.28 0.54 -11.80
C GLY A 142 -2.45 1.76 -12.72
N TRP A 143 -1.52 1.96 -13.66
CA TRP A 143 -1.65 3.01 -14.67
C TRP A 143 -2.67 2.64 -15.75
N SER A 144 -2.70 1.40 -16.21
CA SER A 144 -3.68 0.90 -17.18
C SER A 144 -5.08 1.10 -16.64
N VAL A 145 -5.31 0.78 -15.36
CA VAL A 145 -6.63 0.99 -14.73
C VAL A 145 -7.01 2.48 -14.70
N ARG A 146 -6.06 3.39 -14.48
CA ARG A 146 -6.32 4.84 -14.57
C ARG A 146 -6.64 5.30 -16.00
N LEU A 147 -5.99 4.74 -17.02
CA LEU A 147 -6.34 5.01 -18.43
C LEU A 147 -7.76 4.50 -18.75
N LEU A 148 -8.06 3.27 -18.34
CA LEU A 148 -9.38 2.65 -18.52
C LEU A 148 -10.48 3.45 -17.82
N LEU A 149 -10.21 3.99 -16.63
CA LEU A 149 -11.13 4.88 -15.92
C LEU A 149 -11.47 6.15 -16.70
N ARG A 150 -10.48 6.76 -17.36
CA ARG A 150 -10.73 7.94 -18.21
C ARG A 150 -11.63 7.60 -19.39
N SER A 151 -11.43 6.44 -20.01
CA SER A 151 -12.31 5.94 -21.07
C SER A 151 -13.71 5.63 -20.54
N PHE A 152 -13.80 5.02 -19.34
CA PHE A 152 -15.05 4.73 -18.65
C PHE A 152 -15.88 5.98 -18.39
N TYR A 153 -15.31 7.05 -17.80
CA TYR A 153 -16.09 8.25 -17.49
C TYR A 153 -16.65 8.91 -18.76
N ARG A 154 -15.87 8.93 -19.85
CA ARG A 154 -16.33 9.42 -21.15
C ARG A 154 -17.46 8.56 -21.72
N ALA A 155 -17.31 7.24 -21.65
CA ALA A 155 -18.34 6.31 -22.10
C ALA A 155 -19.61 6.40 -21.24
N TYR A 156 -19.46 6.64 -19.93
CA TYR A 156 -20.56 6.89 -19.02
C TYR A 156 -21.34 8.11 -19.47
N LEU A 157 -20.71 9.28 -19.57
CA LEU A 157 -21.36 10.51 -20.02
C LEU A 157 -22.05 10.37 -21.38
N ALA A 158 -21.43 9.65 -22.31
CA ALA A 158 -21.98 9.39 -23.63
C ALA A 158 -23.01 8.23 -23.70
N ALA A 159 -23.53 7.75 -22.57
CA ALA A 159 -24.51 6.66 -22.47
C ALA A 159 -24.08 5.37 -23.20
N GLY A 160 -22.83 4.96 -22.98
CA GLY A 160 -22.23 3.78 -23.60
C GLY A 160 -21.74 4.00 -25.04
N ARG A 161 -21.83 5.23 -25.58
CA ARG A 161 -21.27 5.54 -26.90
C ARG A 161 -19.81 5.94 -26.77
N THR A 162 -18.93 5.25 -27.48
CA THR A 162 -17.55 5.67 -27.61
C THR A 162 -17.39 6.45 -28.91
N ARG A 163 -16.73 7.61 -28.85
CA ARG A 163 -16.35 8.33 -30.08
C ARG A 163 -15.37 7.46 -30.87
N GLY A 164 -15.66 7.23 -32.15
CA GLY A 164 -14.70 6.64 -33.08
C GLY A 164 -13.45 7.53 -33.18
N GLY A 165 -12.30 6.93 -33.45
CA GLY A 165 -11.03 7.62 -33.58
C GLY A 165 -9.98 6.73 -34.23
N GLU A 166 -8.80 7.29 -34.49
CA GLU A 166 -7.67 6.52 -35.01
C GLU A 166 -7.33 5.34 -34.10
N ARG A 167 -6.95 4.21 -34.73
CA ARG A 167 -6.51 3.01 -34.00
C ARG A 167 -5.32 3.36 -33.11
N ARG A 168 -5.47 3.15 -31.81
CA ARG A 168 -4.38 3.20 -30.83
C ARG A 168 -3.70 1.83 -30.72
N PRO A 169 -2.42 1.77 -30.30
CA PRO A 169 -1.81 0.48 -29.99
C PRO A 169 -2.60 -0.21 -28.88
N ASP A 170 -2.69 -1.53 -28.95
CA ASP A 170 -3.27 -2.39 -27.93
C ASP A 170 -2.26 -3.43 -27.43
N VAL A 171 -2.68 -4.30 -26.50
CA VAL A 171 -1.82 -5.33 -25.89
C VAL A 171 -1.14 -6.24 -26.93
N ARG A 172 -1.77 -6.44 -28.10
CA ARG A 172 -1.23 -7.24 -29.20
C ARG A 172 -0.05 -6.52 -29.86
N ASP A 173 -0.20 -5.24 -30.18
CA ASP A 173 0.88 -4.44 -30.77
C ASP A 173 2.12 -4.41 -29.86
N HIS A 174 1.91 -4.37 -28.54
CA HIS A 174 2.99 -4.44 -27.56
C HIS A 174 3.70 -5.80 -27.56
N LEU A 175 2.95 -6.91 -27.56
CA LEU A 175 3.55 -8.26 -27.64
C LEU A 175 4.30 -8.47 -28.96
N ASP A 176 3.74 -7.99 -30.08
CA ASP A 176 4.38 -8.02 -31.38
C ASP A 176 5.63 -7.14 -31.42
N TRP A 177 5.59 -5.97 -30.77
CA TRP A 177 6.76 -5.10 -30.63
C TRP A 177 7.85 -5.79 -29.82
N LEU A 178 7.53 -6.42 -28.68
CA LEU A 178 8.47 -7.18 -27.87
C LEU A 178 9.13 -8.32 -28.65
N ALA A 179 8.35 -9.06 -29.44
CA ALA A 179 8.85 -10.16 -30.26
C ALA A 179 9.86 -9.72 -31.35
N ARG A 180 9.90 -8.43 -31.69
CA ARG A 180 10.85 -7.86 -32.66
C ARG A 180 12.10 -7.24 -32.04
N GLN A 181 12.20 -7.20 -30.70
CA GLN A 181 13.36 -6.59 -30.05
C GLN A 181 14.58 -7.52 -30.12
N ASP A 182 15.75 -6.94 -30.40
CA ASP A 182 17.05 -7.60 -30.27
C ASP A 182 17.51 -7.57 -28.81
N ASP A 183 17.95 -8.72 -28.30
CA ASP A 183 18.41 -8.86 -26.92
C ASP A 183 19.92 -8.58 -26.74
N THR A 184 20.67 -8.36 -27.83
CA THR A 184 22.14 -8.16 -27.78
C THR A 184 22.53 -6.96 -26.92
N ALA A 185 21.98 -5.77 -27.21
CA ALA A 185 22.25 -4.55 -26.47
C ALA A 185 21.77 -4.58 -25.00
N PRO A 186 20.52 -4.96 -24.69
CA PRO A 186 20.07 -5.07 -23.29
C PRO A 186 20.87 -6.11 -22.51
N ARG A 187 21.20 -7.26 -23.10
CA ARG A 187 22.02 -8.28 -22.44
C ARG A 187 23.40 -7.74 -22.08
N ALA A 188 24.06 -7.04 -23.00
CA ALA A 188 25.36 -6.42 -22.73
C ALA A 188 25.28 -5.35 -21.63
N TYR A 189 24.22 -4.53 -21.63
CA TYR A 189 23.98 -3.55 -20.58
C TYR A 189 23.78 -4.23 -19.21
N TRP A 190 22.82 -5.16 -19.12
CA TRP A 190 22.44 -5.79 -17.86
C TRP A 190 23.54 -6.68 -17.29
N ALA A 191 24.35 -7.35 -18.13
CA ALA A 191 25.53 -8.08 -17.66
C ALA A 191 26.52 -7.20 -16.85
N ARG A 192 26.53 -5.88 -17.08
CA ARG A 192 27.34 -4.91 -16.31
C ARG A 192 26.55 -4.20 -15.21
N ALA A 193 25.25 -3.97 -15.42
CA ALA A 193 24.40 -3.20 -14.51
C ALA A 193 23.77 -4.04 -13.38
N VAL A 194 23.87 -5.37 -13.47
CA VAL A 194 23.42 -6.29 -12.42
C VAL A 194 24.10 -5.99 -11.08
N PRO A 195 23.36 -6.04 -9.95
CA PRO A 195 23.94 -5.88 -8.63
C PRO A 195 25.10 -6.86 -8.36
N PRO A 196 26.18 -6.44 -7.68
CA PRO A 196 27.17 -7.36 -7.13
C PRO A 196 26.55 -8.40 -6.15
N PRO A 197 27.08 -9.63 -6.06
CA PRO A 197 26.53 -10.67 -5.17
C PRO A 197 26.53 -10.30 -3.67
N ASP A 198 27.47 -9.46 -3.23
CA ASP A 198 27.62 -8.97 -1.85
C ASP A 198 26.79 -7.71 -1.56
N SER A 199 25.93 -7.30 -2.50
CA SER A 199 25.06 -6.13 -2.32
C SER A 199 24.11 -6.32 -1.15
N ARG A 200 23.98 -5.28 -0.32
CA ARG A 200 22.95 -5.23 0.73
C ARG A 200 21.60 -4.94 0.08
N THR A 201 20.64 -5.85 0.25
CA THR A 201 19.33 -5.78 -0.43
C THR A 201 18.14 -5.65 0.51
N LEU A 202 18.36 -5.87 1.81
CA LEU A 202 17.39 -5.68 2.89
C LEU A 202 17.94 -4.78 3.99
N PRO A 203 17.07 -4.02 4.69
CA PRO A 203 17.45 -3.34 5.91
C PRO A 203 17.99 -4.35 6.94
N PRO A 204 19.00 -3.98 7.75
CA PRO A 204 19.50 -4.87 8.79
C PRO A 204 18.43 -5.13 9.85
N ALA A 205 18.34 -6.38 10.30
CA ALA A 205 17.49 -6.77 11.42
C ALA A 205 17.85 -5.98 12.69
N THR A 206 16.84 -5.60 13.47
CA THR A 206 17.06 -4.92 14.75
C THR A 206 17.57 -5.88 15.83
N ALA A 207 18.24 -5.37 16.88
CA ALA A 207 18.65 -6.19 18.02
C ALA A 207 17.47 -6.90 18.70
N ALA A 208 16.30 -6.25 18.75
CA ALA A 208 15.07 -6.81 19.29
C ALA A 208 14.56 -8.02 18.48
N THR A 209 14.74 -8.03 17.16
CA THR A 209 14.33 -9.13 16.28
C THR A 209 15.38 -10.23 16.18
N ALA A 210 16.67 -9.89 16.26
CA ALA A 210 17.74 -10.88 16.43
C ALA A 210 17.56 -11.70 17.72
N ALA A 211 16.94 -11.11 18.76
CA ALA A 211 16.56 -11.81 19.99
C ALA A 211 15.26 -12.62 19.82
N ALA A 212 14.24 -12.08 19.14
CA ALA A 212 12.97 -12.79 18.87
C ALA A 212 13.12 -13.98 17.92
N ALA A 213 14.10 -13.97 17.01
CA ALA A 213 14.44 -15.10 16.14
C ALA A 213 15.05 -16.29 16.91
N ARG A 214 15.47 -16.10 18.17
CA ARG A 214 16.06 -17.16 19.02
C ARG A 214 15.04 -17.94 19.86
N GLY A 215 13.75 -17.61 19.82
CA GLY A 215 12.69 -18.44 20.41
C GLY A 215 11.44 -17.68 20.87
N ASP A 216 10.31 -18.40 20.83
CA ASP A 216 9.03 -18.18 21.56
C ASP A 216 7.88 -17.34 20.97
N ARG A 217 7.88 -16.99 19.68
CA ARG A 217 6.64 -16.52 19.01
C ARG A 217 6.32 -17.30 17.75
N PRO A 218 5.05 -17.72 17.54
CA PRO A 218 4.64 -18.35 16.30
C PRO A 218 4.91 -17.39 15.14
N ALA A 219 5.57 -17.89 14.10
CA ALA A 219 5.85 -17.12 12.89
C ALA A 219 4.55 -16.57 12.32
N ARG A 220 4.40 -15.25 12.27
CA ARG A 220 3.21 -14.62 11.68
C ARG A 220 3.25 -14.86 10.17
N THR A 221 2.14 -15.32 9.61
CA THR A 221 2.01 -15.55 8.17
C THR A 221 1.29 -14.39 7.49
N GLY A 222 1.36 -14.36 6.15
CA GLY A 222 0.74 -13.32 5.33
C GLY A 222 1.54 -12.01 5.30
N HIS A 223 0.86 -10.90 5.03
CA HIS A 223 1.50 -9.62 4.76
C HIS A 223 1.16 -8.55 5.80
N GLY A 224 2.17 -7.77 6.17
CA GLY A 224 2.05 -6.55 6.97
C GLY A 224 1.87 -5.31 6.10
N ARG A 225 1.39 -4.23 6.73
CA ARG A 225 1.28 -2.92 6.08
C ARG A 225 1.56 -1.81 7.08
N ALA A 226 2.52 -0.95 6.77
CA ALA A 226 2.83 0.26 7.52
C ALA A 226 2.67 1.49 6.62
N ARG A 227 2.31 2.62 7.21
CA ARG A 227 2.19 3.89 6.47
C ARG A 227 2.78 5.04 7.29
N ILE A 228 3.46 5.95 6.60
CA ILE A 228 3.90 7.22 7.15
C ILE A 228 3.68 8.32 6.12
N ARG A 229 3.44 9.53 6.61
CA ARG A 229 3.15 10.69 5.78
C ARG A 229 4.14 11.81 6.07
N LEU A 230 4.70 12.37 5.01
CA LEU A 230 5.36 13.67 5.01
C LEU A 230 4.30 14.72 4.69
N THR A 231 4.34 15.83 5.42
CA THR A 231 3.49 17.00 5.21
C THR A 231 3.71 17.59 3.81
N PRO A 232 2.75 18.36 3.27
CA PRO A 232 2.92 19.04 1.98
C PRO A 232 4.18 19.92 1.94
N GLY A 233 4.49 20.61 3.04
CA GLY A 233 5.70 21.43 3.14
C GLY A 233 6.99 20.60 3.07
N GLU A 234 7.03 19.44 3.71
CA GLU A 234 8.17 18.51 3.62
C GLU A 234 8.33 17.95 2.19
N ALA A 235 7.23 17.53 1.56
CA ALA A 235 7.25 17.01 0.18
C ALA A 235 7.73 18.06 -0.83
N VAL A 236 7.26 19.31 -0.71
CA VAL A 236 7.72 20.42 -1.57
C VAL A 236 9.22 20.67 -1.39
N ARG A 237 9.73 20.67 -0.15
CA ARG A 237 11.18 20.84 0.11
C ARG A 237 11.99 19.70 -0.49
N LEU A 238 11.54 18.46 -0.32
CA LEU A 238 12.18 17.28 -0.90
C LEU A 238 12.25 17.36 -2.43
N ARG A 239 11.12 17.66 -3.07
CA ARG A 239 11.05 17.81 -4.52
C ARG A 239 11.94 18.92 -5.03
N ALA A 240 11.96 20.08 -4.38
CA ALA A 240 12.80 21.22 -4.75
C ALA A 240 14.29 20.89 -4.59
N TRP A 241 14.67 20.24 -3.50
CA TRP A 241 16.04 19.80 -3.25
C TRP A 241 16.52 18.80 -4.31
N ALA A 242 15.73 17.75 -4.59
CA ALA A 242 16.07 16.76 -5.61
C ALA A 242 16.23 17.41 -7.00
N ALA A 243 15.30 18.29 -7.37
CA ALA A 243 15.33 19.00 -8.65
C ALA A 243 16.56 19.90 -8.80
N ARG A 244 16.99 20.60 -7.73
CA ARG A 244 18.20 21.43 -7.73
C ARG A 244 19.47 20.63 -8.03
N HIS A 245 19.46 19.34 -7.71
CA HIS A 245 20.57 18.42 -7.98
C HIS A 245 20.31 17.53 -9.21
N GLY A 246 19.38 17.92 -10.10
CA GLY A 246 19.13 17.23 -11.37
C GLY A 246 18.46 15.86 -11.23
N ALA A 247 17.79 15.60 -10.10
CA ALA A 247 17.17 14.32 -9.79
C ALA A 247 15.67 14.43 -9.55
N ALA A 248 14.97 13.30 -9.65
CA ALA A 248 13.55 13.21 -9.30
C ALA A 248 13.38 12.93 -7.80
N GLU A 249 12.19 13.23 -7.27
CA GLU A 249 11.82 12.88 -5.89
C GLU A 249 11.89 11.36 -5.64
N SER A 250 11.60 10.53 -6.65
CA SER A 250 11.81 9.08 -6.60
C SER A 250 13.28 8.68 -6.42
N THR A 251 14.22 9.45 -6.98
CA THR A 251 15.65 9.24 -6.78
C THR A 251 16.06 9.58 -5.35
N ALA A 252 15.46 10.61 -4.75
CA ALA A 252 15.71 10.96 -3.34
C ALA A 252 15.19 9.86 -2.39
N LEU A 253 14.03 9.26 -2.69
CA LEU A 253 13.55 8.04 -2.03
C LEU A 253 14.55 6.88 -2.19
N GLY A 254 15.09 6.68 -3.39
CA GLY A 254 16.15 5.71 -3.65
C GLY A 254 17.41 5.97 -2.82
N ALA A 255 17.83 7.23 -2.68
CA ALA A 255 19.00 7.61 -1.89
C ALA A 255 18.78 7.35 -0.39
N ALA A 256 17.61 7.73 0.15
CA ALA A 256 17.23 7.43 1.53
C ALA A 256 17.23 5.91 1.79
N TRP A 257 16.65 5.13 0.87
CA TRP A 257 16.66 3.67 0.98
C TRP A 257 18.06 3.08 0.87
N ALA A 258 18.90 3.57 -0.05
CA ALA A 258 20.30 3.14 -0.20
C ALA A 258 21.11 3.36 1.09
N LEU A 259 20.96 4.53 1.73
CA LEU A 259 21.59 4.83 3.02
C LEU A 259 21.08 3.87 4.12
N LEU A 260 19.78 3.58 4.12
CA LEU A 260 19.20 2.65 5.08
C LEU A 260 19.72 1.21 4.91
N LEU A 261 19.83 0.72 3.66
CA LEU A 261 20.43 -0.58 3.36
C LEU A 261 21.92 -0.61 3.72
N HIS A 262 22.62 0.53 3.61
CA HIS A 262 24.02 0.65 3.95
C HIS A 262 24.29 0.56 5.47
N ARG A 263 23.35 0.86 6.37
CA ARG A 263 23.63 0.94 7.83
C ARG A 263 24.04 -0.36 8.56
N GLY A 264 24.42 -1.42 7.84
CA GLY A 264 24.68 -2.77 8.35
C GLY A 264 25.47 -2.86 9.66
N THR A 265 25.23 -3.96 10.39
CA THR A 265 25.76 -4.24 11.73
C THR A 265 27.28 -4.45 11.74
N GLY A 266 28.08 -3.38 11.80
CA GLY A 266 29.54 -3.43 11.88
C GLY A 266 30.14 -2.12 12.37
N SER A 267 31.35 -2.18 12.92
CA SER A 267 32.02 -1.07 13.63
C SER A 267 32.63 0.02 12.73
N GLY A 268 32.11 0.24 11.52
CA GLY A 268 32.58 1.35 10.68
C GLY A 268 31.83 1.57 9.37
N PHE A 269 31.78 2.83 8.94
CA PHE A 269 31.23 3.25 7.66
C PHE A 269 32.27 3.05 6.54
N ARG A 270 32.32 1.85 5.95
CA ARG A 270 33.12 1.56 4.75
C ARG A 270 32.24 1.59 3.49
N PRO A 271 32.78 1.94 2.31
CA PRO A 271 31.96 1.94 1.12
C PRO A 271 31.54 0.52 0.73
N ALA A 272 30.25 0.32 0.45
CA ALA A 272 29.66 -0.98 0.19
C ALA A 272 28.56 -0.90 -0.88
N PRO A 273 28.38 -1.94 -1.71
CA PRO A 273 27.29 -2.00 -2.67
C PRO A 273 25.95 -2.23 -1.96
N VAL A 274 24.92 -1.53 -2.42
CA VAL A 274 23.52 -1.73 -2.05
C VAL A 274 22.69 -1.90 -3.30
N ALA A 275 21.62 -2.69 -3.22
CA ALA A 275 20.76 -2.93 -4.36
C ALA A 275 19.30 -3.11 -3.98
N PHE A 276 18.41 -2.60 -4.81
CA PHE A 276 16.97 -2.69 -4.66
C PHE A 276 16.31 -2.55 -6.02
N ALA A 277 15.10 -3.10 -6.16
CA ALA A 277 14.33 -2.92 -7.37
C ALA A 277 13.61 -1.56 -7.35
N VAL A 278 13.42 -0.98 -8.52
CA VAL A 278 12.50 0.14 -8.74
C VAL A 278 11.41 -0.27 -9.71
N ALA A 279 10.17 0.15 -9.45
CA ALA A 279 9.06 -0.07 -10.37
C ALA A 279 9.19 0.89 -11.57
N ALA A 280 9.69 0.39 -12.69
CA ALA A 280 9.70 1.12 -13.96
C ALA A 280 8.31 1.12 -14.60
N SER A 281 7.96 2.19 -15.32
CA SER A 281 6.62 2.34 -15.88
C SER A 281 6.36 1.44 -17.10
N GLY A 282 7.41 1.10 -17.85
CA GLY A 282 7.32 0.38 -19.13
C GLY A 282 6.73 1.21 -20.28
N ARG A 283 6.51 2.52 -20.08
CA ARG A 283 5.82 3.43 -21.01
C ARG A 283 6.69 4.44 -21.73
N GLY A 284 7.99 4.48 -21.44
CA GLY A 284 9.03 5.18 -22.17
C GLY A 284 9.63 4.38 -23.34
N ILE A 285 9.10 3.18 -23.61
CA ILE A 285 9.52 2.34 -24.74
C ILE A 285 9.24 2.98 -26.10
N THR A 286 9.97 2.54 -27.14
CA THR A 286 9.89 3.08 -28.51
C THR A 286 8.68 2.59 -29.32
N LEU A 287 7.61 2.17 -28.64
CA LEU A 287 6.31 1.88 -29.25
C LEU A 287 5.46 3.16 -29.28
N ARG A 288 5.14 3.66 -30.48
CA ARG A 288 4.31 4.86 -30.66
C ARG A 288 2.97 4.69 -29.94
N GLY A 289 2.71 5.54 -28.95
CA GLY A 289 1.48 5.52 -28.15
C GLY A 289 1.53 4.67 -26.88
N ALA A 290 2.69 4.10 -26.51
CA ALA A 290 2.84 3.26 -25.31
C ALA A 290 2.38 3.95 -24.00
N SER A 291 2.56 5.27 -23.88
CA SER A 291 2.11 6.05 -22.71
C SER A 291 0.59 5.99 -22.47
N GLY A 292 -0.19 5.79 -23.53
CA GLY A 292 -1.64 5.67 -23.52
C GLY A 292 -2.16 4.24 -23.65
N LEU A 293 -1.29 3.22 -23.59
CA LEU A 293 -1.65 1.81 -23.77
C LEU A 293 -2.04 1.16 -22.42
N PRO A 294 -3.27 0.61 -22.29
CA PRO A 294 -3.62 -0.29 -21.20
C PRO A 294 -3.01 -1.69 -21.42
N ALA A 295 -1.98 -2.02 -20.63
CA ALA A 295 -1.22 -3.28 -20.66
C ALA A 295 -0.37 -3.44 -19.38
N PRO A 296 0.12 -4.65 -19.05
CA PRO A 296 0.94 -4.89 -17.85
C PRO A 296 2.40 -4.47 -18.10
N LEU A 297 2.64 -3.17 -18.33
CA LEU A 297 3.95 -2.64 -18.74
C LEU A 297 4.88 -2.41 -17.54
N GLN A 298 4.31 -2.13 -16.37
CA GLN A 298 5.10 -1.87 -15.17
C GLN A 298 5.90 -3.12 -14.73
N GLY A 299 7.20 -2.96 -14.48
CA GLY A 299 8.10 -4.04 -14.10
C GLY A 299 9.17 -3.60 -13.08
N PRO A 300 9.63 -4.50 -12.20
CA PRO A 300 10.73 -4.20 -11.31
C PRO A 300 12.08 -4.27 -12.05
N LEU A 301 12.86 -3.19 -12.02
CA LEU A 301 14.23 -3.17 -12.53
C LEU A 301 15.22 -3.08 -11.36
N PRO A 302 16.26 -3.94 -11.31
CA PRO A 302 17.26 -3.84 -10.26
C PRO A 302 18.13 -2.59 -10.48
N LEU A 303 18.28 -1.80 -9.43
CA LEU A 303 19.29 -0.75 -9.35
C LEU A 303 20.31 -1.13 -8.28
N HIS A 304 21.58 -0.81 -8.55
CA HIS A 304 22.64 -0.91 -7.56
C HIS A 304 23.50 0.34 -7.55
N VAL A 305 24.04 0.67 -6.39
CA VAL A 305 24.99 1.77 -6.21
C VAL A 305 25.94 1.43 -5.08
N ARG A 306 27.14 2.00 -5.11
CA ARG A 306 28.09 1.89 -4.00
C ARG A 306 27.95 3.12 -3.12
N VAL A 307 27.46 2.93 -1.90
CA VAL A 307 27.37 4.03 -0.94
C VAL A 307 28.75 4.26 -0.35
N ASP A 308 29.34 5.44 -0.61
CA ASP A 308 30.58 5.92 0.01
C ASP A 308 30.24 6.92 1.13
N PRO A 309 30.43 6.56 2.41
CA PRO A 309 30.12 7.42 3.55
C PRO A 309 30.91 8.73 3.59
N ALA A 310 32.09 8.78 2.96
CA ALA A 310 32.92 9.98 2.92
C ALA A 310 32.49 10.96 1.81
N ALA A 311 31.78 10.47 0.79
CA ALA A 311 31.32 11.29 -0.31
C ALA A 311 30.07 12.10 0.06
N PRO A 312 29.84 13.27 -0.60
CA PRO A 312 28.60 14.01 -0.47
C PRO A 312 27.37 13.17 -0.84
N VAL A 313 26.26 13.34 -0.11
CA VAL A 313 25.02 12.59 -0.41
C VAL A 313 24.45 12.92 -1.80
N THR A 314 24.74 14.12 -2.31
CA THR A 314 24.41 14.54 -3.67
C THR A 314 25.10 13.70 -4.74
N ARG A 315 26.29 13.14 -4.47
CA ARG A 315 26.95 12.17 -5.35
C ARG A 315 26.16 10.87 -5.44
N LEU A 316 25.69 10.34 -4.29
CA LEU A 316 24.82 9.17 -4.26
C LEU A 316 23.53 9.41 -5.06
N LEU A 317 22.94 10.60 -4.92
CA LEU A 317 21.76 10.99 -5.69
C LEU A 317 22.03 11.01 -7.20
N ALA A 318 23.16 11.57 -7.63
CA ALA A 318 23.57 11.61 -9.03
C ALA A 318 23.86 10.21 -9.60
N ASP A 319 24.55 9.35 -8.85
CA ASP A 319 24.84 7.98 -9.24
C ASP A 319 23.54 7.18 -9.43
N LEU A 320 22.57 7.34 -8.53
CA LEU A 320 21.24 6.73 -8.65
C LEU A 320 20.43 7.28 -9.83
N ALA A 321 20.48 8.59 -10.10
CA ALA A 321 19.83 9.19 -11.26
C ALA A 321 20.40 8.63 -12.56
N GLY A 322 21.74 8.50 -12.66
CA GLY A 322 22.42 7.90 -13.80
C GLY A 322 22.06 6.43 -13.99
N ALA A 323 22.03 5.64 -12.90
CA ALA A 323 21.63 4.23 -12.96
C ALA A 323 20.18 4.05 -13.42
N ALA A 324 19.26 4.88 -12.92
CA ALA A 324 17.85 4.85 -13.33
C ALA A 324 17.68 5.22 -14.82
N LEU A 325 18.41 6.23 -15.30
CA LEU A 325 18.39 6.64 -16.71
C LEU A 325 18.96 5.57 -17.64
N GLY A 326 20.04 4.89 -17.24
CA GLY A 326 20.58 3.76 -17.99
C GLY A 326 19.55 2.62 -18.08
N ALA A 327 18.90 2.28 -16.97
CA ALA A 327 17.92 1.21 -16.89
C ALA A 327 16.65 1.51 -17.70
N SER A 328 16.22 2.77 -17.79
CA SER A 328 14.99 3.14 -18.51
C SER A 328 15.04 2.84 -20.02
N SER A 329 16.23 2.77 -20.61
CA SER A 329 16.40 2.40 -22.04
C SER A 329 15.99 0.95 -22.32
N TYR A 330 15.95 0.11 -21.27
CA TYR A 330 15.66 -1.32 -21.36
C TYR A 330 14.54 -1.75 -20.41
N GLU A 331 13.61 -0.85 -20.08
CA GLU A 331 12.51 -1.11 -19.14
C GLU A 331 11.51 -2.18 -19.62
N TRP A 332 11.60 -2.60 -20.88
CA TRP A 332 10.81 -3.68 -21.47
C TRP A 332 11.37 -5.08 -21.16
N VAL A 333 12.60 -5.17 -20.64
CA VAL A 333 13.24 -6.43 -20.24
C VAL A 333 12.67 -6.88 -18.90
N SER A 334 12.35 -8.16 -18.76
CA SER A 334 11.80 -8.71 -17.53
C SER A 334 12.87 -9.02 -16.47
N HIS A 335 12.46 -9.11 -15.20
CA HIS A 335 13.37 -9.39 -14.10
C HIS A 335 14.10 -10.73 -14.25
N GLY A 336 13.40 -11.77 -14.69
CA GLY A 336 13.92 -13.10 -14.97
C GLY A 336 14.91 -13.13 -16.13
N GLN A 337 14.73 -12.29 -17.16
CA GLN A 337 15.75 -12.13 -18.22
C GLN A 337 17.03 -11.51 -17.65
N ILE A 338 16.91 -10.44 -16.85
CA ILE A 338 18.05 -9.80 -16.18
C ILE A 338 18.76 -10.79 -15.26
N HIS A 339 18.01 -11.60 -14.51
CA HIS A 339 18.54 -12.68 -13.68
C HIS A 339 19.29 -13.72 -14.51
N ALA A 340 18.69 -14.23 -15.59
CA ALA A 340 19.35 -15.19 -16.46
C ALA A 340 20.67 -14.65 -17.07
N TRP A 341 20.70 -13.36 -17.43
CA TRP A 341 21.91 -12.71 -17.95
C TRP A 341 22.95 -12.37 -16.89
N SER A 342 22.59 -12.40 -15.60
CA SER A 342 23.52 -12.18 -14.49
C SER A 342 24.51 -13.32 -14.26
N GLY A 343 24.19 -14.52 -14.76
CA GLY A 343 24.96 -15.74 -14.49
C GLY A 343 24.86 -16.25 -13.04
N ARG A 344 23.95 -15.69 -12.22
CA ARG A 344 23.67 -16.20 -10.88
C ARG A 344 22.88 -17.51 -10.93
N GLY A 345 23.08 -18.36 -9.92
CA GLY A 345 22.26 -19.57 -9.73
C GLY A 345 20.78 -19.23 -9.53
N GLY A 346 19.89 -20.17 -9.85
CA GLY A 346 18.44 -19.98 -9.84
C GLY A 346 17.87 -19.43 -8.53
N ASP A 347 18.46 -19.79 -7.39
CA ASP A 347 17.98 -19.39 -6.06
C ASP A 347 18.50 -18.03 -5.58
N SER A 348 19.42 -17.39 -6.32
CA SER A 348 20.02 -16.11 -5.90
C SER A 348 19.19 -14.92 -6.38
N GLU A 349 18.50 -14.25 -5.46
CA GLU A 349 17.76 -13.02 -5.77
C GLU A 349 18.70 -11.84 -6.13
N LEU A 350 18.35 -11.06 -7.15
CA LEU A 350 19.07 -9.83 -7.50
C LEU A 350 18.84 -8.72 -6.46
N THR A 351 17.61 -8.66 -5.94
CA THR A 351 17.12 -7.62 -5.04
C THR A 351 16.02 -8.19 -4.16
N ALA A 352 15.99 -7.78 -2.90
CA ALA A 352 15.02 -8.25 -1.89
C ALA A 352 14.09 -7.12 -1.42
N SER A 353 14.18 -5.93 -2.01
CA SER A 353 13.27 -4.82 -1.76
C SER A 353 12.87 -4.11 -3.04
N LEU A 354 11.66 -3.55 -3.07
CA LEU A 354 11.13 -2.79 -4.21
C LEU A 354 10.69 -1.40 -3.78
N LEU A 355 11.12 -0.37 -4.52
CA LEU A 355 10.61 0.98 -4.41
C LEU A 355 9.68 1.29 -5.60
N ALA A 356 8.47 1.74 -5.32
CA ALA A 356 7.54 2.24 -6.31
C ALA A 356 7.22 3.70 -6.01
N PHE A 357 7.14 4.52 -7.04
CA PHE A 357 6.76 5.93 -6.90
C PHE A 357 5.65 6.24 -7.89
N ASP A 358 4.46 6.53 -7.38
CA ASP A 358 3.36 6.98 -8.22
C ASP A 358 3.65 8.41 -8.67
N PRO A 359 3.45 8.73 -9.96
CA PRO A 359 3.67 10.09 -10.46
C PRO A 359 2.79 11.10 -9.69
N PRO A 360 3.29 12.34 -9.45
CA PRO A 360 2.50 13.37 -8.80
C PRO A 360 1.20 13.66 -9.58
N ALA A 361 0.15 14.05 -8.85
CA ALA A 361 -1.09 14.49 -9.46
C ALA A 361 -0.89 15.82 -10.20
N GLY A 362 -1.15 15.84 -11.51
CA GLY A 362 -1.04 17.03 -12.35
C GLY A 362 -1.05 16.64 -13.83
N PRO A 363 -1.38 17.50 -14.79
CA PRO A 363 -1.46 17.14 -16.21
C PRO A 363 -0.14 16.54 -16.71
N PRO A 364 -0.17 15.45 -17.50
CA PRO A 364 -1.33 14.70 -17.98
C PRO A 364 -1.82 13.59 -17.00
N PHE A 365 -1.30 13.54 -15.78
CA PHE A 365 -1.47 12.54 -14.73
C PHE A 365 -2.47 12.97 -13.63
N HIS A 366 -3.69 13.36 -14.03
CA HIS A 366 -4.81 13.49 -13.10
C HIS A 366 -5.35 12.08 -12.75
N PRO A 367 -5.41 11.67 -11.47
CA PRO A 367 -5.96 10.37 -11.07
C PRO A 367 -7.49 10.29 -11.21
N GLY A 368 -8.17 11.44 -11.33
CA GLY A 368 -9.59 11.54 -11.65
C GLY A 368 -9.87 11.63 -13.16
N PRO A 369 -11.14 11.82 -13.56
CA PRO A 369 -11.46 12.15 -14.94
C PRO A 369 -10.73 13.42 -15.41
N PRO A 370 -10.61 13.64 -16.74
CA PRO A 370 -10.23 14.94 -17.28
C PRO A 370 -11.17 16.05 -16.75
N VAL A 371 -10.66 17.27 -16.52
CA VAL A 371 -11.43 18.39 -15.93
C VAL A 371 -12.77 18.63 -16.66
N ALA A 372 -12.78 18.57 -17.98
CA ALA A 372 -14.03 18.71 -18.75
C ALA A 372 -15.06 17.62 -18.43
N VAL A 373 -14.61 16.37 -18.29
CA VAL A 373 -15.48 15.23 -17.91
C VAL A 373 -15.96 15.36 -16.47
N GLU A 374 -15.13 15.92 -15.57
CA GLU A 374 -15.53 16.20 -14.19
C GLU A 374 -16.63 17.27 -14.13
N ALA A 375 -16.51 18.33 -14.94
CA ALA A 375 -17.53 19.38 -15.05
C ALA A 375 -18.85 18.83 -15.60
N GLU A 376 -18.82 18.04 -16.67
CA GLU A 376 -20.02 17.40 -17.25
C GLU A 376 -20.70 16.44 -16.24
N LEU A 377 -19.92 15.67 -15.46
CA LEU A 377 -20.49 14.85 -14.38
C LEU A 377 -21.13 15.71 -13.28
N ALA A 378 -20.52 16.83 -12.93
CA ALA A 378 -21.06 17.74 -11.93
C ALA A 378 -22.38 18.40 -12.37
N GLU A 379 -22.56 18.67 -13.68
CA GLU A 379 -23.84 19.13 -14.25
C GLU A 379 -24.96 18.09 -14.10
N GLU A 380 -24.62 16.79 -14.15
CA GLU A 380 -25.54 15.69 -13.83
C GLU A 380 -25.69 15.42 -12.32
N GLY A 381 -25.11 16.28 -11.46
CA GLY A 381 -25.15 16.15 -10.00
C GLY A 381 -24.23 15.07 -9.43
N VAL A 382 -23.24 14.61 -10.22
CA VAL A 382 -22.26 13.60 -9.81
C VAL A 382 -20.94 14.26 -9.40
N GLN A 383 -20.45 13.90 -8.21
CA GLN A 383 -19.10 14.28 -7.77
C GLN A 383 -18.28 13.02 -7.50
N LEU A 384 -17.00 13.03 -7.83
CA LEU A 384 -16.11 11.88 -7.67
C LEU A 384 -15.07 12.16 -6.59
N GLY A 385 -14.97 11.25 -5.63
CA GLY A 385 -13.81 11.18 -4.75
C GLY A 385 -12.55 10.78 -5.52
N ARG A 386 -11.38 11.15 -4.99
CA ARG A 386 -10.10 10.79 -5.59
C ARG A 386 -9.84 9.28 -5.45
N PRO A 387 -9.44 8.58 -6.54
CA PRO A 387 -9.05 7.18 -6.46
C PRO A 387 -7.86 6.93 -5.54
N GLN A 388 -8.00 5.92 -4.68
CA GLN A 388 -7.00 5.46 -3.72
C GLN A 388 -6.60 4.02 -4.06
N ALA A 389 -5.28 3.79 -4.18
CA ALA A 389 -4.74 2.47 -4.44
C ALA A 389 -4.56 1.68 -3.14
N VAL A 390 -4.87 0.39 -3.21
CA VAL A 390 -4.57 -0.59 -2.17
C VAL A 390 -3.57 -1.57 -2.78
N ASP A 391 -2.30 -1.36 -2.44
CA ASP A 391 -1.14 -2.09 -2.97
C ASP A 391 -1.35 -3.60 -2.97
N ALA A 392 -0.92 -4.26 -4.04
CA ALA A 392 -0.85 -5.71 -4.12
C ALA A 392 0.03 -6.31 -3.00
N TYR A 393 -0.18 -7.59 -2.72
CA TYR A 393 0.71 -8.31 -1.82
C TYR A 393 2.06 -8.49 -2.52
N THR A 394 3.14 -8.24 -1.79
CA THR A 394 4.49 -8.31 -2.36
C THR A 394 4.98 -9.76 -2.44
N ALA A 395 5.56 -10.11 -3.58
CA ALA A 395 6.35 -11.34 -3.76
C ALA A 395 7.78 -11.19 -3.21
N LEU A 396 8.23 -9.95 -2.98
CA LEU A 396 9.49 -9.61 -2.33
C LEU A 396 9.31 -9.48 -0.81
N PRO A 397 10.38 -9.62 0.00
CA PRO A 397 10.31 -9.47 1.45
C PRO A 397 9.68 -8.13 1.91
N ILE A 398 10.00 -7.02 1.23
CA ILE A 398 9.41 -5.71 1.49
C ILE A 398 9.29 -4.87 0.21
N SER A 399 8.18 -4.16 0.07
CA SER A 399 7.98 -3.14 -0.97
C SER A 399 7.54 -1.82 -0.34
N ILE A 400 8.10 -0.70 -0.78
CA ILE A 400 7.70 0.65 -0.37
C ILE A 400 7.13 1.36 -1.58
N ARG A 401 5.87 1.80 -1.49
CA ARG A 401 5.25 2.69 -2.46
C ARG A 401 5.14 4.11 -1.89
N ALA A 402 5.57 5.09 -2.67
CA ALA A 402 5.36 6.50 -2.41
C ALA A 402 4.30 7.09 -3.35
N HIS A 403 3.39 7.91 -2.84
CA HIS A 403 2.43 8.66 -3.64
C HIS A 403 2.05 9.98 -2.96
N HIS A 404 1.59 10.96 -3.75
CA HIS A 404 1.06 12.21 -3.22
C HIS A 404 -0.43 12.09 -2.89
N ASP A 405 -0.85 12.53 -1.71
CA ASP A 405 -2.26 12.63 -1.34
C ASP A 405 -2.95 13.87 -1.95
N CYS A 406 -4.20 14.15 -1.54
CA CYS A 406 -4.98 15.30 -2.02
C CYS A 406 -4.52 16.66 -1.48
N GLU A 407 -3.78 16.68 -0.38
CA GLU A 407 -3.23 17.91 0.20
C GLU A 407 -1.81 18.19 -0.32
N GLY A 408 -1.24 17.28 -1.13
CA GLY A 408 0.13 17.37 -1.62
C GLY A 408 1.18 16.80 -0.66
N GLY A 409 0.76 16.09 0.40
CA GLY A 409 1.67 15.35 1.27
C GLY A 409 2.17 14.08 0.59
N LEU A 410 3.41 13.68 0.87
CA LEU A 410 3.99 12.43 0.37
C LEU A 410 3.72 11.29 1.35
N VAL A 411 2.92 10.31 0.92
CA VAL A 411 2.58 9.12 1.71
C VAL A 411 3.45 7.97 1.27
N LEU A 412 4.19 7.38 2.21
CA LEU A 412 4.93 6.14 2.02
C LEU A 412 4.14 4.99 2.64
N THR A 413 3.97 3.91 1.90
CA THR A 413 3.35 2.66 2.36
C THR A 413 4.34 1.52 2.20
N ALA A 414 4.69 0.85 3.29
CA ALA A 414 5.41 -0.42 3.24
C ALA A 414 4.42 -1.58 3.25
N VAL A 415 4.65 -2.58 2.41
CA VAL A 415 4.01 -3.91 2.47
C VAL A 415 5.12 -4.93 2.62
N ASN A 416 5.04 -5.78 3.63
CA ASN A 416 6.07 -6.76 3.96
C ASN A 416 5.49 -8.17 4.03
N ASP A 417 6.29 -9.16 3.65
CA ASP A 417 6.02 -10.56 3.93
C ASP A 417 6.45 -10.85 5.38
N ARG A 418 5.49 -11.14 6.26
CA ARG A 418 5.76 -11.33 7.71
C ARG A 418 6.69 -12.50 8.01
N THR A 419 6.83 -13.42 7.07
CA THR A 419 7.74 -14.57 7.22
C THR A 419 9.19 -14.22 6.91
N ARG A 420 9.44 -13.09 6.22
CA ARG A 420 10.79 -12.63 5.85
C ARG A 420 11.18 -11.31 6.50
N VAL A 421 10.24 -10.39 6.67
CA VAL A 421 10.41 -9.10 7.37
C VAL A 421 9.24 -8.89 8.33
N PRO A 422 9.47 -8.89 9.65
CA PRO A 422 8.43 -8.62 10.65
C PRO A 422 7.84 -7.20 10.54
N ASP A 423 6.59 -7.02 10.97
CA ASP A 423 5.88 -5.73 10.92
C ASP A 423 6.69 -4.59 11.57
N GLY A 424 7.28 -4.82 12.75
CA GLY A 424 8.08 -3.81 13.45
C GLY A 424 9.35 -3.40 12.70
N GLU A 425 9.96 -4.30 11.91
CA GLU A 425 11.12 -3.95 11.07
C GLU A 425 10.70 -3.15 9.85
N ALA A 426 9.58 -3.52 9.22
CA ALA A 426 9.01 -2.76 8.11
C ALA A 426 8.61 -1.34 8.56
N GLU A 427 7.99 -1.21 9.74
CA GLU A 427 7.66 0.08 10.35
C GLU A 427 8.90 0.91 10.67
N ALA A 428 9.93 0.31 11.28
CA ALA A 428 11.18 0.99 11.58
C ALA A 428 11.90 1.45 10.30
N ALA A 429 11.99 0.58 9.29
CA ALA A 429 12.57 0.90 7.99
C ALA A 429 11.82 2.06 7.31
N LEU A 430 10.48 2.05 7.37
CA LEU A 430 9.64 3.11 6.82
C LEU A 430 9.83 4.44 7.58
N ALA A 431 9.88 4.40 8.92
CA ALA A 431 10.12 5.57 9.76
C ALA A 431 11.49 6.19 9.52
N GLN A 432 12.54 5.36 9.40
CA GLN A 432 13.90 5.80 9.11
C GLN A 432 14.04 6.35 7.68
N THR A 433 13.36 5.75 6.71
CA THR A 433 13.28 6.29 5.35
C THR A 433 12.64 7.68 5.38
N ALA A 434 11.53 7.85 6.10
CA ALA A 434 10.87 9.15 6.23
C ALA A 434 11.71 10.18 6.99
N LEU A 435 12.49 9.76 8.00
CA LEU A 435 13.46 10.62 8.68
C LEU A 435 14.48 11.15 7.66
N LEU A 436 15.14 10.28 6.91
CA LEU A 436 16.11 10.69 5.89
C LEU A 436 15.49 11.63 4.86
N LEU A 437 14.27 11.36 4.38
CA LEU A 437 13.58 12.23 3.43
C LEU A 437 13.28 13.63 3.98
N ARG A 438 13.12 13.78 5.31
CA ARG A 438 12.97 15.09 5.96
C ARG A 438 14.30 15.83 6.09
N GLU A 439 15.38 15.09 6.29
CA GLU A 439 16.71 15.63 6.58
C GLU A 439 17.54 15.89 5.33
N LEU A 440 17.41 15.10 4.25
CA LEU A 440 18.14 15.32 2.99
C LEU A 440 18.01 16.77 2.48
N PRO A 441 16.82 17.41 2.50
CA PRO A 441 16.67 18.81 2.07
C PRO A 441 17.40 19.84 2.93
N ALA A 442 17.87 19.49 4.13
CA ALA A 442 18.66 20.37 4.98
C ALA A 442 20.11 20.55 4.47
N ASP A 443 20.61 19.66 3.61
CA ASP A 443 21.88 19.83 2.89
C ASP A 443 21.71 20.86 1.76
N THR A 444 21.81 22.14 2.08
CA THR A 444 21.63 23.24 1.13
C THR A 444 22.81 23.36 0.17
N ASP A 445 24.02 23.11 0.67
CA ASP A 445 25.28 23.37 -0.03
C ASP A 445 25.72 22.16 -0.87
N GLY A 446 25.08 21.00 -0.65
CA GLY A 446 25.31 19.78 -1.41
C GLY A 446 26.64 19.09 -1.09
N ILE A 447 27.29 19.48 0.00
CA ILE A 447 28.61 19.00 0.42
C ILE A 447 28.52 18.03 1.61
N THR A 448 27.33 17.87 2.21
CA THR A 448 27.17 17.06 3.42
C THR A 448 27.50 15.58 3.13
N PRO A 449 28.52 15.01 3.80
CA PRO A 449 28.89 13.62 3.57
C PRO A 449 27.80 12.64 3.99
N ALA A 450 27.66 11.53 3.26
CA ALA A 450 26.66 10.48 3.54
C ALA A 450 26.76 9.92 4.98
N LYS A 451 27.95 9.91 5.59
CA LYS A 451 28.15 9.48 6.99
C LYS A 451 27.34 10.29 8.01
N GLU A 452 27.03 11.56 7.74
CA GLU A 452 26.23 12.37 8.68
C GLU A 452 24.80 11.84 8.74
N PHE A 453 24.20 11.54 7.58
CA PHE A 453 22.89 10.89 7.51
C PHE A 453 22.89 9.48 8.10
N LEU A 454 23.99 8.73 7.93
CA LEU A 454 24.14 7.41 8.55
C LEU A 454 24.24 7.48 10.08
N ARG A 455 24.79 8.56 10.65
CA ARG A 455 24.78 8.78 12.11
C ARG A 455 23.37 9.05 12.63
N LEU A 456 22.58 9.85 11.93
CA LEU A 456 21.16 10.09 12.28
C LEU A 456 20.38 8.78 12.41
N LEU A 457 20.64 7.83 11.49
CA LEU A 457 20.03 6.50 11.55
C LEU A 457 20.50 5.67 12.76
N ALA A 458 21.76 5.82 13.18
CA ALA A 458 22.32 5.09 14.33
C ALA A 458 21.77 5.65 15.66
N GLU A 459 21.65 6.97 15.77
CA GLU A 459 21.11 7.66 16.95
C GLU A 459 19.62 7.37 17.16
N ALA A 460 18.86 7.26 16.07
CA ALA A 460 17.45 6.85 16.11
C ALA A 460 17.22 5.42 16.63
N VAL A 461 18.28 4.61 16.78
CA VAL A 461 18.24 3.19 17.23
C VAL A 461 18.78 3.04 18.66
N GLY A 462 18.92 4.12 19.45
CA GLY A 462 19.37 4.07 20.85
C GLY A 462 18.63 3.05 21.73
N PRO A 463 19.24 2.58 22.84
CA PRO A 463 18.83 1.36 23.54
C PRO A 463 17.41 1.51 24.08
N ALA A 464 16.46 0.81 23.46
CA ALA A 464 15.19 0.52 24.11
C ALA A 464 15.50 -0.43 25.29
N THR A 465 15.42 0.08 26.51
CA THR A 465 15.37 -0.74 27.71
C THR A 465 14.26 -1.78 27.51
N PRO A 466 14.53 -3.09 27.61
CA PRO A 466 13.49 -4.09 27.47
C PRO A 466 12.58 -4.01 28.69
N THR A 467 11.51 -3.23 28.62
CA THR A 467 10.34 -3.48 29.44
C THR A 467 9.72 -4.75 28.89
N GLY A 468 10.08 -5.88 29.51
CA GLY A 468 9.44 -7.15 29.22
C GLY A 468 7.91 -6.99 29.33
N PRO A 469 7.13 -7.63 28.44
CA PRO A 469 5.68 -7.59 28.57
C PRO A 469 5.31 -8.22 29.92
N PRO A 470 4.38 -7.63 30.70
CA PRO A 470 3.83 -8.32 31.85
C PRO A 470 3.16 -9.60 31.34
N ALA A 471 3.33 -10.67 32.11
CA ALA A 471 2.84 -12.01 31.79
C ALA A 471 1.41 -11.98 31.25
N THR A 472 1.22 -12.57 30.07
CA THR A 472 -0.08 -12.88 29.49
C THR A 472 -0.92 -13.69 30.48
N ARG A 473 -1.89 -13.03 31.12
CA ARG A 473 -3.09 -13.70 31.61
C ARG A 473 -4.11 -13.69 30.48
N ALA A 474 -4.63 -14.87 30.17
CA ALA A 474 -5.61 -15.12 29.14
C ALA A 474 -6.95 -14.43 29.48
N THR A 475 -7.09 -13.19 29.05
CA THR A 475 -8.36 -12.50 28.79
C THR A 475 -8.03 -11.39 27.79
N GLY A 476 -8.83 -11.19 26.75
CA GLY A 476 -8.59 -10.17 25.71
C GLY A 476 -8.68 -8.70 26.18
N LEU A 477 -8.50 -8.44 27.48
CA LEU A 477 -8.48 -7.13 28.10
C LEU A 477 -7.03 -6.78 28.50
N VAL A 478 -6.54 -5.66 28.02
CA VAL A 478 -5.23 -5.11 28.34
C VAL A 478 -5.44 -4.01 29.37
N GLU A 479 -5.00 -4.23 30.60
CA GLU A 479 -5.00 -3.19 31.63
C GLU A 479 -3.86 -2.20 31.33
N LEU A 480 -4.22 -0.94 31.17
CA LEU A 480 -3.27 0.16 30.93
C LEU A 480 -2.91 0.86 32.24
N ARG A 481 -3.85 0.90 33.19
CA ARG A 481 -3.65 1.43 34.53
C ARG A 481 -4.72 0.90 35.50
N PRO A 482 -4.35 0.46 36.71
CA PRO A 482 -5.32 0.06 37.71
C PRO A 482 -6.12 1.26 38.26
N ALA A 483 -7.26 0.97 38.89
CA ALA A 483 -8.03 1.98 39.63
C ALA A 483 -7.24 2.47 40.86
N ALA A 484 -7.42 3.74 41.23
CA ALA A 484 -6.77 4.32 42.40
C ALA A 484 -7.31 3.76 43.73
N TYR A 485 -8.58 3.31 43.76
CA TYR A 485 -9.24 2.68 44.90
C TYR A 485 -10.41 1.79 44.41
N PRO A 486 -10.85 0.80 45.21
CA PRO A 486 -12.00 -0.03 44.88
C PRO A 486 -13.27 0.79 44.64
N GLY A 487 -13.99 0.53 43.56
CA GLY A 487 -15.22 1.26 43.21
C GLY A 487 -15.01 2.58 42.44
N ALA A 488 -13.77 2.96 42.10
CA ALA A 488 -13.49 4.15 41.29
C ALA A 488 -14.05 4.09 39.85
N GLY A 489 -14.46 2.91 39.38
CA GLY A 489 -15.01 2.66 38.05
C GLY A 489 -13.96 2.36 36.98
N THR A 490 -14.44 1.99 35.79
CA THR A 490 -13.59 1.54 34.67
C THR A 490 -13.85 2.36 33.40
N VAL A 491 -12.77 2.83 32.77
CA VAL A 491 -12.77 3.41 31.43
C VAL A 491 -12.26 2.36 30.44
N LEU A 492 -13.13 1.91 29.54
CA LEU A 492 -12.72 1.07 28.43
C LEU A 492 -12.38 1.94 27.21
N LEU A 493 -11.10 1.97 26.86
CA LEU A 493 -10.59 2.63 25.67
C LEU A 493 -10.70 1.67 24.48
N ILE A 494 -11.65 1.94 23.59
CA ILE A 494 -11.96 1.08 22.45
C ILE A 494 -10.97 1.41 21.33
N PRO A 495 -10.10 0.48 20.90
CA PRO A 495 -9.12 0.77 19.86
C PRO A 495 -9.83 0.98 18.52
N PRO A 496 -9.42 1.98 17.72
CA PRO A 496 -9.94 2.09 16.37
C PRO A 496 -9.52 0.86 15.54
N PRO A 497 -10.26 0.50 14.49
CA PRO A 497 -9.94 -0.65 13.65
C PRO A 497 -8.49 -0.57 13.12
N GLY A 498 -7.71 -1.63 13.37
CA GLY A 498 -6.30 -1.70 12.95
C GLY A 498 -5.30 -1.01 13.89
N ALA A 499 -5.73 -0.49 15.04
CA ALA A 499 -4.82 0.03 16.07
C ALA A 499 -4.12 -1.09 16.83
N THR A 500 -2.89 -0.83 17.27
CA THR A 500 -2.09 -1.69 18.13
C THR A 500 -2.54 -1.60 19.59
N ALA A 501 -2.19 -2.59 20.41
CA ALA A 501 -2.60 -2.66 21.82
C ALA A 501 -2.11 -1.48 22.69
N ASP A 502 -1.10 -0.74 22.23
CA ASP A 502 -0.49 0.43 22.86
C ASP A 502 -1.02 1.78 22.33
N SER A 503 -2.06 1.79 21.48
CA SER A 503 -2.60 3.03 20.89
C SER A 503 -3.06 4.07 21.93
N TYR A 504 -3.27 3.62 23.17
CA TYR A 504 -3.74 4.44 24.28
C TYR A 504 -2.70 4.75 25.36
N THR A 505 -1.43 4.38 25.17
CA THR A 505 -0.35 4.69 26.15
C THR A 505 -0.28 6.19 26.46
N ALA A 506 -0.29 7.04 25.42
CA ALA A 506 -0.29 8.49 25.59
C ALA A 506 -1.55 9.04 26.30
N VAL A 507 -2.68 8.31 26.25
CA VAL A 507 -3.91 8.67 26.98
C VAL A 507 -3.81 8.23 28.43
N ALA A 508 -3.23 7.06 28.69
CA ALA A 508 -2.97 6.57 30.04
C ALA A 508 -2.04 7.51 30.82
N ASP A 509 -1.01 8.05 30.16
CA ASP A 509 -0.09 9.02 30.76
C ASP A 509 -0.75 10.38 31.02
N ALA A 510 -1.62 10.83 30.09
CA ALA A 510 -2.24 12.15 30.15
C ALA A 510 -3.49 12.21 31.03
N HIS A 511 -4.20 11.10 31.21
CA HIS A 511 -5.43 11.05 31.99
C HIS A 511 -5.11 10.91 33.48
N ARG A 512 -5.60 11.83 34.32
CA ARG A 512 -5.32 11.84 35.77
C ARG A 512 -6.53 11.42 36.64
N GLY A 513 -7.58 10.81 36.07
CA GLY A 513 -8.76 10.36 36.83
C GLY A 513 -8.48 9.13 37.70
N PRO A 514 -9.34 8.82 38.70
CA PRO A 514 -9.15 7.68 39.61
C PRO A 514 -9.56 6.32 39.01
N GLN A 515 -10.21 6.31 37.84
CA GLN A 515 -10.71 5.10 37.19
C GLN A 515 -9.58 4.18 36.71
N ALA A 516 -9.86 2.87 36.66
CA ALA A 516 -9.07 1.92 35.89
C ALA A 516 -9.14 2.28 34.40
N LEU A 517 -8.01 2.19 33.71
CA LEU A 517 -7.93 2.32 32.25
C LEU A 517 -7.62 0.96 31.66
N ALA A 518 -8.48 0.49 30.77
CA ALA A 518 -8.28 -0.77 30.08
C ALA A 518 -8.62 -0.63 28.59
N THR A 519 -8.06 -1.50 27.76
CA THR A 519 -8.38 -1.59 26.33
C THR A 519 -8.57 -3.05 25.92
N VAL A 520 -9.15 -3.30 24.75
CA VAL A 520 -9.37 -4.66 24.23
C VAL A 520 -8.27 -4.99 23.23
N ALA A 521 -7.67 -6.17 23.33
CA ALA A 521 -6.69 -6.61 22.35
C ALA A 521 -7.35 -6.74 20.96
N PRO A 522 -6.73 -6.21 19.88
CA PRO A 522 -7.27 -6.35 18.54
C PRO A 522 -7.41 -7.82 18.10
N PRO A 523 -8.43 -8.18 17.32
CA PRO A 523 -9.49 -7.30 16.80
C PRO A 523 -10.54 -6.96 17.88
N ALA A 524 -10.85 -5.67 18.04
CA ALA A 524 -11.90 -5.21 18.94
C ALA A 524 -13.24 -5.15 18.19
N ASP A 525 -14.17 -6.02 18.55
CA ASP A 525 -15.57 -5.99 18.12
C ASP A 525 -16.50 -5.79 19.32
N ALA A 526 -17.81 -5.62 19.06
CA ALA A 526 -18.78 -5.38 20.12
C ALA A 526 -18.83 -6.55 21.12
N ALA A 527 -18.62 -7.78 20.68
CA ALA A 527 -18.64 -8.96 21.53
C ALA A 527 -17.41 -9.02 22.46
N ALA A 528 -16.23 -8.66 21.97
CA ALA A 528 -14.98 -8.57 22.73
C ALA A 528 -15.06 -7.47 23.79
N CYS A 529 -15.58 -6.29 23.44
CA CYS A 529 -15.83 -5.22 24.39
C CYS A 529 -16.85 -5.63 25.47
N LEU A 530 -17.95 -6.30 25.10
CA LEU A 530 -18.93 -6.79 26.08
C LEU A 530 -18.37 -7.89 26.98
N ARG A 531 -17.54 -8.79 26.45
CA ARG A 531 -16.82 -9.79 27.27
C ARG A 531 -15.87 -9.13 28.27
N ALA A 532 -15.15 -8.09 27.85
CA ALA A 532 -14.25 -7.32 28.70
C ALA A 532 -14.99 -6.56 29.81
N LEU A 533 -16.17 -6.02 29.52
CA LEU A 533 -16.98 -5.26 30.48
C LEU A 533 -17.81 -6.14 31.42
N ARG A 534 -17.92 -7.45 31.16
CA ARG A 534 -18.75 -8.39 31.94
C ARG A 534 -18.49 -8.32 33.46
N PRO A 535 -17.24 -8.28 33.97
CA PRO A 535 -16.99 -8.20 35.40
C PRO A 535 -17.50 -6.88 36.02
N ALA A 536 -17.22 -5.75 35.36
CA ALA A 536 -17.64 -4.43 35.84
C ALA A 536 -19.16 -4.24 35.77
N LEU A 537 -19.81 -4.79 34.73
CA LEU A 537 -21.27 -4.85 34.66
C LEU A 537 -21.84 -5.70 35.80
N ALA A 538 -21.30 -6.91 36.04
CA ALA A 538 -21.77 -7.78 37.12
C ALA A 538 -21.60 -7.15 38.52
N ALA A 539 -20.58 -6.33 38.71
CA ALA A 539 -20.31 -5.60 39.95
C ALA A 539 -21.10 -4.27 40.09
N GLY A 540 -21.81 -3.84 39.04
CA GLY A 540 -22.54 -2.56 39.05
C GLY A 540 -21.62 -1.31 39.08
N GLU A 541 -20.38 -1.44 38.63
CA GLU A 541 -19.40 -0.35 38.69
C GLU A 541 -19.70 0.76 37.67
N PRO A 542 -19.31 2.03 37.96
CA PRO A 542 -19.38 3.10 36.97
C PRO A 542 -18.52 2.79 35.74
N LEU A 543 -19.15 2.81 34.56
CA LEU A 543 -18.50 2.52 33.28
C LEU A 543 -18.46 3.74 32.38
N LEU A 544 -17.36 3.90 31.66
CA LEU A 544 -17.20 4.91 30.63
C LEU A 544 -16.48 4.33 29.42
N LEU A 545 -16.96 4.66 28.21
CA LEU A 545 -16.31 4.24 26.97
C LEU A 545 -15.54 5.43 26.37
N GLY A 546 -14.27 5.22 26.06
CA GLY A 546 -13.41 6.21 25.46
C GLY A 546 -12.85 5.75 24.12
N GLY A 547 -12.58 6.66 23.20
CA GLY A 547 -11.75 6.30 22.05
C GLY A 547 -11.38 7.47 21.15
N TYR A 548 -10.46 7.23 20.23
CA TYR A 548 -10.22 8.21 19.16
C TYR A 548 -11.41 8.31 18.20
N SER A 549 -11.47 9.36 17.37
CA SER A 549 -12.57 9.59 16.41
C SER A 549 -12.96 8.38 15.55
N GLY A 550 -12.02 7.48 15.25
CA GLY A 550 -12.27 6.23 14.53
C GLY A 550 -12.93 5.10 15.33
N ALA A 551 -13.12 5.24 16.64
CA ALA A 551 -13.72 4.21 17.52
C ALA A 551 -15.16 4.54 17.95
N GLY A 552 -15.68 5.71 17.59
CA GLY A 552 -16.96 6.22 18.09
C GLY A 552 -18.17 5.33 17.74
N GLN A 553 -18.19 4.74 16.55
CA GLN A 553 -19.29 3.86 16.11
C GLN A 553 -19.35 2.58 16.95
N LEU A 554 -18.20 1.94 17.19
CA LEU A 554 -18.11 0.73 18.01
C LEU A 554 -18.42 1.04 19.49
N ALA A 555 -17.92 2.16 20.00
CA ALA A 555 -18.23 2.60 21.37
C ALA A 555 -19.73 2.86 21.57
N TYR A 556 -20.37 3.54 20.61
CA TYR A 556 -21.81 3.76 20.63
C TYR A 556 -22.60 2.45 20.52
N GLU A 557 -22.16 1.51 19.67
CA GLU A 557 -22.80 0.20 19.54
C GLU A 557 -22.75 -0.60 20.85
N VAL A 558 -21.59 -0.63 21.52
CA VAL A 558 -21.42 -1.30 22.82
C VAL A 558 -22.33 -0.67 23.87
N ALA A 559 -22.34 0.67 23.98
CA ALA A 559 -23.22 1.38 24.91
C ALA A 559 -24.71 1.08 24.66
N ARG A 560 -25.13 1.05 23.39
CA ARG A 560 -26.51 0.73 23.00
C ARG A 560 -26.88 -0.71 23.35
N ARG A 561 -25.98 -1.68 23.12
CA ARG A 561 -26.21 -3.09 23.47
C ARG A 561 -26.33 -3.29 24.98
N ILE A 562 -25.52 -2.59 25.78
CA ILE A 562 -25.64 -2.58 27.26
C ILE A 562 -27.03 -2.07 27.68
N GLY A 563 -27.45 -0.92 27.13
CA GLY A 563 -28.78 -0.33 27.36
C GLY A 563 -29.95 -1.26 27.00
N ALA A 564 -29.85 -1.94 25.86
CA ALA A 564 -30.88 -2.87 25.40
C ALA A 564 -31.08 -4.10 26.31
N HIS A 565 -30.11 -4.40 27.19
CA HIS A 565 -30.17 -5.54 28.12
C HIS A 565 -30.43 -5.09 29.57
N GLY A 566 -31.03 -3.91 29.76
CA GLY A 566 -31.51 -3.43 31.07
C GLY A 566 -30.46 -2.77 31.96
N TRP A 567 -29.22 -2.62 31.49
CA TRP A 567 -28.15 -1.91 32.20
C TRP A 567 -28.10 -0.43 31.80
N ARG A 568 -27.61 0.46 32.68
CA ARG A 568 -27.47 1.88 32.33
C ARG A 568 -26.40 2.04 31.23
N PRO A 569 -26.71 2.66 30.08
CA PRO A 569 -25.74 2.79 28.99
C PRO A 569 -24.59 3.73 29.43
N PRO A 570 -23.32 3.31 29.28
CA PRO A 570 -22.18 4.13 29.68
C PRO A 570 -22.03 5.36 28.77
N PRO A 571 -21.61 6.52 29.30
CA PRO A 571 -21.25 7.67 28.48
C PRO A 571 -20.08 7.33 27.54
N VAL A 572 -20.12 7.92 26.35
CA VAL A 572 -19.11 7.73 25.30
C VAL A 572 -18.36 9.04 25.08
N ALA A 573 -17.04 9.01 25.26
CA ALA A 573 -16.15 10.13 25.05
C ALA A 573 -15.22 9.87 23.85
N VAL A 574 -15.24 10.78 22.88
CA VAL A 574 -14.44 10.66 21.65
C VAL A 574 -13.64 11.93 21.40
N ALA A 575 -12.39 11.80 20.95
CA ALA A 575 -11.56 12.95 20.57
C ALA A 575 -10.52 12.59 19.50
N ALA A 576 -9.96 13.60 18.82
CA ALA A 576 -8.97 13.42 17.75
C ALA A 576 -7.50 13.36 18.23
N SER A 577 -7.24 13.55 19.53
CA SER A 577 -5.88 13.53 20.09
C SER A 577 -5.87 12.95 21.50
N ALA A 578 -4.71 12.47 21.96
CA ALA A 578 -4.59 11.87 23.30
C ALA A 578 -4.90 12.86 24.43
N ARG A 579 -4.37 14.10 24.35
CA ARG A 579 -4.69 15.18 25.31
C ARG A 579 -6.15 15.61 25.24
N GLY A 580 -6.73 15.62 24.03
CA GLY A 580 -8.16 15.89 23.84
C GLY A 580 -9.02 14.82 24.51
N LEU A 581 -8.71 13.55 24.27
CA LEU A 581 -9.44 12.42 24.84
C LEU A 581 -9.32 12.40 26.37
N ALA A 582 -8.12 12.56 26.91
CA ALA A 582 -7.90 12.66 28.36
C ALA A 582 -8.70 13.81 29.01
N ARG A 583 -8.95 14.90 28.29
CA ARG A 583 -9.81 16.01 28.73
C ARG A 583 -11.29 15.62 28.69
N THR A 584 -11.77 15.08 27.57
CA THR A 584 -13.16 14.65 27.40
C THR A 584 -13.55 13.54 28.39
N LEU A 585 -12.64 12.60 28.68
CA LEU A 585 -12.83 11.55 29.68
C LEU A 585 -13.05 12.13 31.08
N ARG A 586 -12.35 13.22 31.44
CA ARG A 586 -12.52 13.88 32.73
C ARG A 586 -13.85 14.61 32.84
N THR A 587 -14.33 15.20 31.76
CA THR A 587 -15.64 15.89 31.74
C THR A 587 -16.81 14.92 31.68
N ALA A 588 -16.61 13.73 31.11
CA ALA A 588 -17.64 12.70 30.97
C ALA A 588 -17.72 11.74 32.17
N ALA A 589 -16.71 11.73 33.05
CA ALA A 589 -16.75 10.96 34.28
C ALA A 589 -17.87 11.50 35.20
N PRO A 590 -18.72 10.63 35.77
CA PRO A 590 -19.68 11.06 36.77
C PRO A 590 -18.92 11.67 37.96
N GLN A 591 -19.26 12.90 38.33
CA GLN A 591 -18.81 13.50 39.59
C GLN A 591 -19.26 12.57 40.72
N GLY A 592 -18.32 11.97 41.44
CA GLY A 592 -18.64 11.19 42.64
C GLY A 592 -19.33 12.07 43.69
N PRO A 593 -20.02 11.48 44.67
CA PRO A 593 -20.62 12.26 45.75
C PRO A 593 -19.52 13.05 46.46
N SER A 594 -19.68 14.37 46.52
CA SER A 594 -18.86 15.24 47.35
C SER A 594 -19.15 14.92 48.81
N GLY A 595 -18.17 14.38 49.54
CA GLY A 595 -18.09 14.38 51.01
C GLY A 595 -19.17 13.63 51.76
#